data_AF-A0A1X1MZT8-F1
#
_entry.id   AF-A0A1X1MZT8-F1
#
_cell.length_a   1.000
_cell.length_b   1.000
_cell.length_c   1.000
_cell.angle_alpha   90.00
_cell.angle_beta   90.00
_cell.angle_gamma   90.00
#
_symmetry.space_group_name_H-M   'P 1'
#
loop_
_entity.id
_entity.type
_entity.pdbx_description
1 polymer ?
#
loop_
_entity_poly.entity_id
_entity_poly.type
_entity_poly.pdbx_seq_one_letter_code
_entity_poly.pdbx_strand_id
1 'polypeptide(L)'
;MRIIRCTVDAAVAHQRITTRAGLDPHRTAHGDRDLLDDIAAGRHSLDGFVDISLDLPRLPVDTSDGYRPGLDTIAAFLTESVP
;
A
#
# COMPACT_ATOMS: atom_id res chain seq x y z
N MET A 1 -12.07 -0.45 -16.49
CA MET A 1 -11.59 -0.55 -15.10
C MET A 1 -10.07 -0.65 -15.14
N ARG A 2 -9.37 -0.05 -14.18
CA ARG A 2 -7.89 0.01 -14.13
C ARG A 2 -7.42 -0.22 -12.70
N ILE A 3 -6.24 -0.81 -12.55
CA ILE A 3 -5.65 -1.12 -11.24
C ILE A 3 -4.43 -0.22 -11.03
N ILE A 4 -4.40 0.52 -9.92
CA ILE A 4 -3.19 1.17 -9.42
C ILE A 4 -2.70 0.34 -8.25
N ARG A 5 -1.47 -0.17 -8.35
CA ARG A 5 -0.85 -0.95 -7.28
C ARG A 5 0.21 -0.13 -6.58
N CYS A 6 -0.16 0.46 -5.44
CA CYS A 6 0.82 1.11 -4.57
C CYS A 6 1.72 0.07 -3.91
N THR A 7 3.02 0.28 -4.01
CA THR A 7 4.07 -0.57 -3.44
C THR A 7 4.98 0.28 -2.57
N VAL A 8 5.58 -0.38 -1.60
CA VAL A 8 6.60 0.18 -0.71
C VAL A 8 7.30 -1.00 -0.04
N ASP A 9 8.56 -0.82 0.37
CA ASP A 9 9.26 -1.79 1.19
C ASP A 9 8.50 -2.10 2.50
N ALA A 10 8.49 -3.37 2.92
CA ALA A 10 7.78 -3.82 4.12
C ALA A 10 8.24 -3.11 5.40
N ALA A 11 9.53 -2.79 5.53
CA ALA A 11 10.04 -2.05 6.69
C ALA A 11 9.48 -0.62 6.73
N VAL A 12 9.37 0.04 5.56
CA VAL A 12 8.76 1.37 5.46
C VAL A 12 7.26 1.30 5.73
N ALA A 13 6.55 0.28 5.24
CA ALA A 13 5.15 0.05 5.55
C ALA A 13 4.93 -0.14 7.06
N HIS A 14 5.73 -1.01 7.69
CA HIS A 14 5.70 -1.24 9.13
C HIS A 14 5.89 0.06 9.90
N GLN A 15 6.94 0.83 9.59
CA GLN A 15 7.19 2.12 10.24
C GLN A 15 6.00 3.06 10.11
N ARG A 16 5.38 3.17 8.93
CA ARG A 16 4.21 4.03 8.70
C ARG A 16 2.97 3.56 9.45
N ILE A 17 2.78 2.24 9.62
CA ILE A 17 1.67 1.69 10.43
C ILE A 17 1.90 2.02 11.91
N THR A 18 3.08 1.73 12.45
CA THR A 18 3.44 2.03 13.84
C THR A 18 3.27 3.51 14.16
N THR A 19 3.79 4.39 13.30
CA THR A 19 3.66 5.85 13.49
C THR A 19 2.19 6.28 13.53
N ARG A 20 1.34 5.78 12.61
CA ARG A 20 -0.08 6.15 12.59
C ARG A 20 -0.84 5.62 13.80
N ALA A 21 -0.59 4.37 14.18
CA ALA A 21 -1.20 3.76 15.36
C ALA A 21 -0.88 4.53 16.66
N GLY A 22 0.31 5.13 16.75
CA GLY A 22 0.73 5.94 17.90
C GLY A 22 0.27 7.40 17.88
N LEU A 23 0.08 8.00 16.70
CA LEU A 23 -0.16 9.45 16.59
C LEU A 23 -1.61 9.84 16.25
N ASP A 24 -2.38 8.95 15.62
CA ASP A 24 -3.74 9.27 15.16
C ASP A 24 -4.78 8.54 16.03
N PRO A 25 -5.51 9.24 16.93
CA PRO A 25 -6.50 8.63 17.81
C PRO A 25 -7.61 7.87 17.06
N HIS A 26 -7.93 8.26 15.82
CA HIS A 26 -8.93 7.57 15.01
C HIS A 26 -8.49 6.15 14.65
N ARG A 27 -7.17 5.88 14.62
CA ARG A 27 -6.62 4.54 14.36
C ARG A 27 -6.95 3.52 15.45
N THR A 28 -7.44 3.95 16.62
CA THR A 28 -7.93 3.03 17.67
C THR A 28 -9.07 2.13 17.19
N ALA A 29 -9.91 2.61 16.27
CA ALA A 29 -10.99 1.82 15.69
C ALA A 29 -10.52 0.85 14.59
N HIS A 30 -9.25 0.90 14.21
CA HIS A 30 -8.65 0.04 13.19
C HIS A 30 -7.78 -1.05 13.87
N GLY A 31 -7.69 -2.22 13.22
CA GLY A 31 -6.90 -3.35 13.70
C GLY A 31 -5.38 -3.18 13.61
N ASP A 32 -4.84 -1.96 13.69
CA ASP A 32 -3.40 -1.71 13.58
C ASP A 32 -2.61 -2.34 14.72
N ARG A 33 -3.17 -2.34 15.95
CA ARG A 33 -2.50 -2.93 17.12
C ARG A 33 -2.38 -4.45 16.98
N ASP A 34 -3.48 -5.11 16.65
CA ASP A 34 -3.49 -6.56 16.44
C ASP A 34 -2.51 -6.97 15.32
N LEU A 35 -2.48 -6.20 14.22
CA LEU A 35 -1.53 -6.42 13.13
C LEU A 35 -0.08 -6.29 13.59
N LEU A 36 0.25 -5.26 14.37
CA LEU A 36 1.60 -5.05 14.89
C LEU A 36 2.02 -6.15 15.87
N ASP A 37 1.09 -6.60 16.73
CA ASP A 37 1.33 -7.71 17.66
C ASP A 37 1.56 -9.04 16.92
N ASP A 38 0.82 -9.30 15.84
CA ASP A 38 1.02 -10.46 14.97
C ASP A 38 2.35 -10.43 14.23
N ILE A 39 2.79 -9.27 13.74
CA ILE A 39 4.11 -9.10 13.12
C ILE A 39 5.21 -9.34 14.15
N ALA A 40 5.10 -8.75 15.36
CA ALA A 40 6.08 -8.93 16.43
C ALA A 40 6.19 -10.40 16.89
N ALA A 41 5.08 -11.14 16.86
CA ALA A 41 5.05 -12.56 17.17
C ALA A 41 5.42 -13.48 16.00
N GLY A 42 5.75 -12.92 14.83
CA GLY A 42 6.08 -13.70 13.62
C GLY A 42 4.90 -14.44 12.99
N ARG A 43 3.66 -14.10 13.36
CA ARG A 43 2.43 -14.69 12.81
C ARG A 43 1.99 -14.04 11.50
N HIS A 44 2.49 -12.84 11.22
CA HIS A 44 2.21 -12.11 9.98
C HIS A 44 3.48 -11.50 9.39
N SER A 45 3.53 -11.38 8.07
CA SER A 45 4.58 -10.67 7.33
C SER A 45 3.94 -9.75 6.30
N LEU A 46 4.40 -8.49 6.26
CA LEU A 46 3.95 -7.52 5.27
C LEU A 46 4.46 -7.86 3.85
N ASP A 47 5.57 -8.60 3.74
CA ASP A 47 6.04 -9.15 2.46
C ASP A 47 5.14 -10.28 1.92
N GLY A 48 4.26 -10.83 2.78
CA GLY A 48 3.32 -11.88 2.41
C GLY A 48 2.11 -11.41 1.62
N PHE A 49 2.02 -10.12 1.27
CA PHE A 49 0.89 -9.59 0.51
C PHE A 49 0.87 -10.14 -0.92
N VAL A 50 -0.25 -10.73 -1.30
CA VAL A 50 -0.49 -11.23 -2.67
C VAL A 50 -1.33 -10.20 -3.43
N ASP A 51 -0.82 -9.76 -4.59
CA ASP A 51 -1.50 -8.77 -5.43
C ASP A 51 -2.77 -9.33 -6.08
N ILE A 52 -3.68 -8.42 -6.43
CA ILE A 52 -4.90 -8.75 -7.17
C ILE A 52 -4.51 -9.27 -8.56
N SER A 53 -4.96 -10.47 -8.89
CA SER A 53 -4.73 -11.10 -10.20
C SER A 53 -5.99 -10.97 -11.06
N LEU A 54 -6.04 -9.90 -11.86
CA LEU A 54 -7.08 -9.67 -12.86
C LEU A 54 -6.41 -9.28 -14.18
N ASP A 55 -6.96 -9.74 -15.30
CA ASP A 55 -6.51 -9.34 -16.63
C ASP A 55 -7.04 -7.95 -16.99
N LEU A 56 -6.48 -6.93 -16.34
CA LEU A 56 -6.84 -5.52 -16.50
C LEU A 56 -5.57 -4.67 -16.56
N PRO A 57 -5.62 -3.49 -17.21
CA PRO A 57 -4.50 -2.57 -17.17
C PRO A 57 -4.10 -2.25 -15.72
N ARG A 58 -2.79 -2.38 -15.43
CA ARG A 58 -2.21 -2.20 -14.11
C ARG A 58 -1.01 -1.25 -14.14
N LEU A 59 -1.00 -0.28 -13.24
CA LEU A 59 0.13 0.62 -13.01
C LEU A 59 0.72 0.38 -11.61
N PRO A 60 1.95 -0.16 -11.50
CA PRO A 60 2.67 -0.15 -10.23
C PRO A 60 3.12 1.28 -9.89
N VAL A 61 2.93 1.67 -8.63
CA VAL A 61 3.34 2.97 -8.10
C VAL A 61 4.16 2.73 -6.84
N ASP A 62 5.45 3.02 -6.88
CA ASP A 62 6.28 3.04 -5.69
C ASP A 62 5.96 4.31 -4.87
N THR A 63 5.68 4.10 -3.60
CA THR A 63 5.31 5.14 -2.63
C THR A 63 6.35 5.32 -1.52
N SER A 64 7.55 4.78 -1.70
CA SER A 64 8.66 4.87 -0.73
C SER A 64 9.03 6.32 -0.45
N ASP A 65 9.19 7.12 -1.52
CA ASP A 65 9.49 8.54 -1.46
C ASP A 65 8.68 9.30 -2.53
N GLY A 66 7.55 9.88 -2.13
CA GLY A 66 6.57 10.46 -3.04
C GLY A 66 5.82 9.40 -3.86
N TYR A 67 5.38 9.76 -5.06
CA TYR A 67 4.77 8.82 -6.01
C TYR A 67 5.71 8.61 -7.20
N ARG A 68 6.00 7.35 -7.53
CA ARG A 68 6.80 6.97 -8.70
C ARG A 68 6.09 5.85 -9.47
N PRO A 69 5.55 6.13 -10.67
CA PRO A 69 5.59 7.40 -11.38
C PRO A 69 4.79 8.51 -10.70
N GLY A 70 5.05 9.76 -11.09
CA GLY A 70 4.40 10.94 -10.53
C GLY A 70 2.90 11.00 -10.83
N LEU A 71 2.19 11.91 -10.14
CA LEU A 71 0.74 12.04 -10.23
C LEU A 71 0.24 12.30 -11.67
N ASP A 72 0.99 13.04 -12.49
CA ASP A 72 0.61 13.30 -13.89
C ASP A 72 0.53 12.02 -14.72
N THR A 73 1.48 11.10 -14.53
CA THR A 73 1.48 9.79 -15.19
C THR A 73 0.35 8.91 -14.67
N ILE A 74 0.11 8.94 -13.35
CA ILE A 74 -1.00 8.21 -12.74
C ILE A 74 -2.33 8.71 -13.31
N ALA A 75 -2.51 10.03 -13.45
CA ALA A 75 -3.71 10.63 -14.02
C ALA A 75 -3.88 10.28 -15.51
N ALA A 76 -2.79 10.34 -16.30
CA ALA A 76 -2.83 9.97 -17.72
C ALA A 76 -3.25 8.51 -17.90
N PHE A 77 -2.70 7.60 -17.09
CA PHE A 77 -3.08 6.18 -17.10
C PHE A 77 -4.58 5.97 -16.87
N LEU A 78 -5.22 6.76 -16.01
CA LEU A 78 -6.66 6.65 -15.75
C LEU A 78 -7.51 6.96 -16.99
N THR A 79 -7.05 7.89 -17.82
CA THR A 79 -7.78 8.40 -19.00
C THR A 79 -7.39 7.76 -20.33
N GLU A 80 -6.36 6.91 -20.33
CA GLU A 80 -5.91 6.22 -21.55
C GLU A 80 -7.07 5.42 -22.18
N SER A 81 -7.13 5.35 -23.50
CA SER A 81 -8.09 4.46 -24.16
C SER A 81 -7.54 3.03 -24.09
N VAL A 82 -8.37 2.06 -23.69
CA VAL A 82 -7.99 0.66 -23.87
C VAL A 82 -8.04 0.39 -25.38
N PRO A 83 -6.99 -0.20 -25.99
CA PRO A 83 -7.07 -0.66 -27.37
C PRO A 83 -8.21 -1.66 -27.60
#